data_AF-A0A6D2LB89-F1
#
_entry.id   AF-A0A6D2LB89-F1
#
_cell.length_a   1.000
_cell.length_b   1.000
_cell.length_c   1.000
_cell.angle_alpha   90.00
_cell.angle_beta   90.00
_cell.angle_gamma   90.00
#
_symmetry.space_group_name_H-M   'P 1'
#
loop_
_entity.id
_entity.type
_entity.pdbx_description
1 polymer ?
#
loop_
_entity_poly.entity_id
_entity_poly.type
_entity_poly.pdbx_seq_one_letter_code
_entity_poly.pdbx_strand_id
1 'polypeptide(L)' 'MVIPVFYGVDPSHVRKQTGDFGKVFDETCLKSTEEVKIQWKEALTNVANLLGYHSVTWGNEATMIEANRQ' A
#
# COMPACT_ATOMS: atom_id res chain seq x y z
N MET A 1 8.19 6.33 13.25
CA MET A 1 8.17 6.83 11.86
C MET A 1 7.72 5.69 10.97
N VAL A 2 6.81 5.95 10.02
CA VAL A 2 6.32 4.96 9.04
C VAL A 2 6.63 5.51 7.65
N ILE A 3 7.22 4.68 6.80
CA ILE A 3 7.55 5.03 5.41
C ILE A 3 6.98 3.93 4.51
N PRO A 4 5.95 4.20 3.71
CA PRO A 4 5.41 3.21 2.79
C PRO A 4 6.35 2.99 1.58
N VAL A 5 6.42 1.74 1.13
CA VAL A 5 7.06 1.36 -0.14
C VAL A 5 5.97 0.72 -1.01
N PHE A 6 5.61 1.39 -2.10
CA PHE A 6 4.65 0.90 -3.09
C PHE A 6 5.41 0.14 -4.18
N TYR A 7 5.36 -1.18 -4.11
CA TYR A 7 6.08 -2.07 -5.02
C TYR A 7 5.14 -2.65 -6.08
N GLY A 8 5.33 -2.24 -7.34
CA GLY A 8 4.52 -2.72 -8.46
C GLY A 8 3.03 -2.39 -8.37
N VAL A 9 2.65 -1.47 -7.47
CA VAL A 9 1.27 -1.07 -7.22
C VAL A 9 1.17 0.45 -7.26
N ASP A 10 0.09 0.96 -7.85
CA ASP A 10 -0.25 2.38 -7.71
C ASP A 10 -0.80 2.62 -6.30
N PRO A 11 -0.20 3.53 -5.49
CA PRO A 11 -0.74 3.92 -4.19
C PRO A 11 -2.19 4.38 -4.23
N SER A 12 -2.69 4.88 -5.36
CA SER A 12 -4.10 5.24 -5.51
C SER A 12 -5.03 4.03 -5.33
N HIS A 13 -4.60 2.85 -5.79
CA HIS A 13 -5.28 1.57 -5.61
C HIS A 13 -5.17 1.07 -4.17
N VAL A 14 -4.03 1.29 -3.50
CA VAL A 14 -3.89 0.96 -2.07
C VAL A 14 -4.75 1.88 -1.21
N ARG A 15 -4.77 3.18 -1.50
CA ARG A 15 -5.50 4.21 -0.75
C ARG A 15 -7.00 4.04 -0.83
N LYS A 16 -7.53 3.68 -1.99
CA LYS A 16 -8.98 3.53 -2.22
C LYS A 16 -9.43 2.07 -2.17
N GLN A 17 -8.49 1.14 -2.00
CA GLN A 17 -8.71 -0.31 -2.14
C GLN A 17 -9.44 -0.64 -3.45
N THR A 18 -8.91 -0.16 -4.58
CA THR A 18 -9.45 -0.37 -5.93
C THR A 18 -8.45 -1.10 -6.83
N GLY A 19 -8.83 -1.35 -8.09
CA GLY A 19 -7.98 -2.08 -9.04
C GLY A 19 -7.74 -3.52 -8.59
N ASP A 20 -6.63 -4.11 -9.03
CA ASP A 20 -6.31 -5.50 -8.68
C ASP A 20 -5.97 -5.66 -7.18
N PHE A 21 -5.41 -4.62 -6.55
CA PHE A 21 -5.20 -4.59 -5.11
C PHE A 21 -6.54 -4.69 -4.35
N GLY A 22 -7.54 -3.90 -4.76
CA GLY A 22 -8.88 -3.91 -4.18
C GLY A 22 -9.58 -5.26 -4.31
N LYS A 23 -9.50 -5.91 -5.48
CA LYS A 23 -10.11 -7.24 -5.69
C LYS A 23 -9.56 -8.27 -4.70
N VAL A 24 -8.24 -8.36 -4.58
CA VAL A 24 -7.58 -9.29 -3.65
C VAL A 24 -7.86 -8.91 -2.19
N PHE A 25 -7.94 -7.61 -1.90
CA PHE A 25 -8.34 -7.13 -0.57
C PHE A 25 -9.76 -7.60 -0.19
N ASP A 26 -10.72 -7.48 -1.10
CA ASP A 26 -12.10 -7.93 -0.87
C ASP A 26 -12.17 -9.46 -0.66
N GLU A 27 -11.45 -10.24 -1.47
CA GLU A 27 -11.31 -11.70 -1.30
C GLU A 27 -10.71 -12.06 0.07
N THR A 28 -9.66 -11.35 0.48
CA THR A 28 -9.02 -11.54 1.81
C THR A 28 -9.99 -11.23 2.94
N CYS A 29 -10.85 -10.23 2.74
CA CYS A 29 -11.83 -9.79 3.72
C CYS A 29 -13.04 -10.72 3.86
N LEU A 30 -13.25 -11.71 2.98
CA LEU A 30 -14.43 -12.59 3.02
C LEU A 30 -14.66 -13.30 4.36
N LYS A 31 -13.59 -13.61 5.10
CA LYS A 31 -13.65 -14.27 6.42
C LYS A 31 -13.47 -13.32 7.61
N SER A 32 -13.33 -12.02 7.35
CA SER A 32 -13.09 -11.00 8.38
C SER A 32 -14.40 -10.38 8.84
N THR A 33 -14.46 -9.93 10.10
CA THR A 33 -15.59 -9.15 10.61
C THR A 33 -15.61 -7.75 10.00
N GLU A 34 -16.76 -7.07 10.04
CA GLU A 34 -16.87 -5.71 9.50
C GLU A 34 -15.94 -4.72 10.24
N GLU A 35 -15.75 -4.89 11.55
CA GLU A 35 -14.86 -4.04 12.34
C GLU A 35 -13.40 -4.19 11.86
N VAL A 36 -12.96 -5.42 11.60
CA VAL A 36 -11.62 -5.70 11.08
C VAL A 36 -11.44 -5.11 9.68
N LYS A 37 -12.45 -5.25 8.81
CA LYS A 37 -12.43 -4.66 7.46
C LYS A 37 -12.29 -3.13 7.52
N ILE A 38 -13.04 -2.47 8.39
CA ILE A 38 -12.98 -1.01 8.56
C ILE A 38 -11.58 -0.59 9.03
N GLN A 39 -11.04 -1.25 10.06
CA GLN A 39 -9.70 -0.97 10.56
C GLN A 39 -8.62 -1.12 9.50
N TRP A 40 -8.70 -2.16 8.66
CA TRP A 40 -7.75 -2.36 7.57
C TRP A 40 -7.89 -1.31 6.47
N LYS A 41 -9.11 -0.94 6.07
CA LYS A 41 -9.35 0.14 5.10
C LYS A 41 -8.79 1.46 5.58
N GLU A 42 -9.01 1.81 6.84
CA GLU A 42 -8.46 3.04 7.44
C GLU A 42 -6.94 3.01 7.51
N ALA A 43 -6.34 1.90 7.95
CA ALA A 43 -4.90 1.75 8.01
C ALA A 43 -4.24 1.89 6.63
N LEU A 44 -4.78 1.20 5.61
CA LEU A 44 -4.29 1.28 4.24
C LEU A 44 -4.45 2.69 3.65
N THR A 45 -5.59 3.34 3.91
CA THR A 45 -5.85 4.72 3.47
C THR A 45 -4.85 5.69 4.11
N ASN A 46 -4.62 5.57 5.42
CA ASN A 46 -3.71 6.44 6.16
C ASN A 46 -2.26 6.26 5.69
N VAL A 47 -1.79 5.02 5.58
CA VAL A 47 -0.43 4.72 5.11
C VAL A 47 -0.24 5.18 3.66
N ALA A 48 -1.23 5.00 2.79
CA ALA A 48 -1.14 5.41 1.39
C ALA A 48 -1.19 6.94 1.16
N ASN A 49 -1.52 7.73 2.19
CA ASN A 49 -1.44 9.19 2.17
C ASN A 49 -0.09 9.73 2.67
N LEU A 50 0.80 8.88 3.20
CA LEU A 50 2.13 9.29 3.62
C LEU A 50 3.07 9.42 2.41
N LEU A 51 4.08 10.29 2.53
CA LEU A 51 5.19 10.32 1.59
C LEU A 51 5.98 9.01 1.70
N GLY A 52 6.31 8.42 0.55
CA GLY A 52 7.05 7.17 0.50
C GLY A 52 7.68 6.91 -0.86
N TYR A 53 8.09 5.67 -1.07
CA TYR A 53 8.84 5.25 -2.25
C TYR A 53 7.95 4.45 -3.18
N HIS A 54 8.05 4.70 -4.49
CA HIS A 54 7.26 4.03 -5.51
C HIS A 54 8.22 3.31 -6.44
N SER A 55 8.22 1.98 -6.49
CA SER A 55 9.24 1.24 -7.26
C SER A 55 9.30 1.67 -8.73
N VAL A 56 8.16 2.05 -9.31
CA VAL A 56 8.02 2.50 -10.69
C VAL A 56 8.71 3.84 -11.01
N THR A 57 9.05 4.65 -10.00
CA THR A 57 9.77 5.92 -10.20
C THR A 57 11.29 5.74 -10.19
N TRP A 58 11.79 4.55 -9.89
CA TRP A 58 13.22 4.26 -9.78
C TRP A 58 13.71 3.40 -10.95
N GLY A 59 14.95 3.63 -11.40
CA GLY A 59 15.55 2.85 -12.49
C GLY A 59 15.91 1.41 -12.12
N ASN A 60 16.14 1.14 -10.84
CA ASN A 60 16.32 -0.21 -10.29
C ASN A 60 16.01 -0.23 -8.78
N GLU A 61 15.76 -1.43 -8.23
CA GLU A 61 15.40 -1.63 -6.82
C GLU A 61 16.54 -1.32 -5.86
N ALA A 62 17.80 -1.60 -6.23
CA ALA A 62 18.94 -1.38 -5.35
C ALA A 62 19.08 0.11 -5.00
N THR A 63 18.95 1.00 -5.98
CA THR A 63 18.97 2.45 -5.76
C THR A 63 17.81 2.93 -4.89
N MET A 64 16.62 2.36 -5.06
CA MET A 64 15.47 2.67 -4.19
C MET A 64 15.72 2.24 -2.74
N ILE A 65 16.28 1.06 -2.53
CA ILE A 65 16.57 0.52 -1.20
C ILE A 65 17.67 1.34 -0.51
N GLU A 66 18.72 1.73 -1.23
CA GLU A 66 19.77 2.60 -0.71
C GLU A 66 19.19 3.94 -0.24
N ALA A 67 18.29 4.54 -1.02
CA ALA A 67 17.63 5.79 -0.65
C ALA A 67 16.68 5.67 0.55
N ASN A 68 16.28 4.46 0.93
CA ASN A 68 15.40 4.18 2.08
C ASN A 68 16.19 3.83 3.37
N ARG A 69 17.52 3.65 3.30
CA ARG A 69 18.38 3.55 4.49
C ARG A 69 18.62 4.94 5.08
N GLN A 70 17.64 5.46 5.82
CA GLN A 70 17.91 6.53 6.80
C GLN A 70 18.52 5.94 8.06
#